data_AF-A0A2R6WNI1-F1
#
_entry.id   AF-A0A2R6WNI1-F1
#
_cell.length_a   1.000
_cell.length_b   1.000
_cell.length_c   1.000
_cell.angle_alpha   90.00
_cell.angle_beta   90.00
_cell.angle_gamma   90.00
#
_symmetry.space_group_name_H-M   'P 1'
#
loop_
_entity.id
_entity.type
_entity.pdbx_description
1 polymer ?
#
loop_
_entity_poly.entity_id
_entity_poly.type
_entity_poly.pdbx_seq_one_letter_code
_entity_poly.pdbx_strand_id
1 'polypeptide(L)'
;MGSTKPKGPSSRGNGKSSIKTRSSQGSGSRSGFRSWPVYLYVPNLIGYARVLANIWAFVVCFTNKSLFAVLYLVSFVCDELDGRFARMLNQTSTFGAVLDMVTDRVSTASLLVVLSHIYKGSYLLFLGLLVLDISSHWLQMYSTFLSSKTSHKDMSDSRSWILRTYYQQRIFMGYCAVGAEVLYVVLFLLPNSTGNLVEAVRLAFEEKSVLFFFGLIAAPGCAIKQWVNLVQMKTAADITVLYDIQQDAKKDLSE
;
A
#
# COMPACT_ATOMS: atom_id res chain seq x y z
N MET A 1 80.68 -4.41 -33.41
CA MET A 1 79.44 -4.48 -32.61
C MET A 1 78.68 -5.72 -33.05
N GLY A 2 78.50 -6.66 -32.12
CA GLY A 2 78.12 -8.05 -32.38
C GLY A 2 76.61 -8.31 -32.50
N SER A 3 76.34 -9.44 -33.15
CA SER A 3 75.08 -10.17 -33.31
C SER A 3 74.49 -10.67 -31.97
N THR A 4 73.16 -10.79 -31.86
CA THR A 4 72.46 -12.05 -31.51
C THR A 4 70.93 -11.88 -31.47
N LYS A 5 70.21 -12.92 -31.92
CA LYS A 5 68.75 -13.13 -31.92
C LYS A 5 68.40 -14.15 -30.79
N PRO A 6 67.16 -14.67 -30.68
CA PRO A 6 66.07 -14.33 -29.75
C PRO A 6 65.83 -15.37 -28.61
N LYS A 7 64.89 -15.11 -27.68
CA LYS A 7 64.21 -16.14 -26.84
C LYS A 7 62.77 -15.72 -26.49
N GLY A 8 61.78 -16.56 -26.81
CA GLY A 8 60.53 -16.70 -26.04
C GLY A 8 60.59 -18.00 -25.21
N PRO A 9 59.49 -18.56 -24.66
CA PRO A 9 58.20 -17.99 -24.27
C PRO A 9 57.91 -18.24 -22.75
N SER A 10 56.85 -17.66 -22.16
CA SER A 10 56.13 -18.30 -21.04
C SER A 10 54.86 -17.54 -20.65
N SER A 11 53.81 -18.33 -20.50
CA SER A 11 52.39 -18.04 -20.29
C SER A 11 51.99 -17.58 -18.87
N ARG A 12 50.70 -17.18 -18.79
CA ARG A 12 49.74 -17.26 -17.67
C ARG A 12 49.74 -16.12 -16.64
N GLY A 13 48.56 -15.53 -16.45
CA GLY A 13 48.26 -14.77 -15.23
C GLY A 13 47.04 -13.87 -15.32
N ASN A 14 45.86 -14.47 -15.32
CA ASN A 14 44.54 -13.85 -15.33
C ASN A 14 44.37 -12.79 -14.20
N GLY A 15 44.16 -11.52 -14.56
CA GLY A 15 43.94 -10.43 -13.62
C GLY A 15 42.53 -10.44 -13.05
N LYS A 16 42.35 -11.05 -11.86
CA LYS A 16 41.16 -10.83 -11.01
C LYS A 16 41.34 -9.50 -10.26
N SER A 17 40.70 -8.43 -10.72
CA SER A 17 40.55 -7.19 -9.94
C SER A 17 39.45 -7.38 -8.90
N SER A 18 39.86 -7.81 -7.70
CA SER A 18 39.01 -7.85 -6.52
C SER A 18 38.56 -6.43 -6.15
N ILE A 19 37.25 -6.20 -6.19
CA ILE A 19 36.59 -4.97 -5.69
C ILE A 19 36.91 -4.84 -4.20
N LYS A 20 37.79 -3.89 -3.85
CA LYS A 20 38.01 -3.44 -2.47
C LYS A 20 36.83 -2.56 -2.06
N THR A 21 35.90 -3.11 -1.30
CA THR A 21 34.95 -2.35 -0.49
C THR A 21 35.72 -1.49 0.50
N ARG A 22 35.67 -0.16 0.32
CA ARG A 22 36.18 0.82 1.29
C ARG A 22 35.30 0.78 2.54
N SER A 23 35.74 0.05 3.55
CA SER A 23 35.25 0.17 4.92
C SER A 23 35.77 1.48 5.51
N SER A 24 34.92 2.50 5.64
CA SER A 24 35.23 3.68 6.44
C SER A 24 35.06 3.34 7.93
N GLN A 25 36.15 2.86 8.54
CA GLN A 25 36.31 2.89 9.99
C GLN A 25 36.48 4.35 10.43
N GLY A 26 35.46 4.88 11.10
CA GLY A 26 35.53 6.08 11.92
C GLY A 26 35.19 5.69 13.34
N SER A 27 36.22 5.48 14.16
CA SER A 27 36.10 5.27 15.60
C SER A 27 35.73 6.58 16.29
N GLY A 28 34.49 6.66 16.79
CA GLY A 28 34.03 7.70 17.70
C GLY A 28 33.12 7.07 18.74
N SER A 29 33.64 6.83 19.94
CA SER A 29 32.86 6.41 21.10
C SER A 29 31.78 7.47 21.39
N ARG A 30 30.52 7.11 21.18
CA ARG A 30 29.35 7.77 21.77
C ARG A 30 28.57 6.73 22.57
N SER A 31 28.89 6.61 23.86
CA SER A 31 27.95 6.06 24.82
C SER A 31 26.80 7.05 25.02
N GLY A 32 25.54 6.62 24.83
CA GLY A 32 24.40 7.32 25.42
C GLY A 32 23.25 7.75 24.50
N PHE A 33 22.71 6.84 23.69
CA PHE A 33 21.26 6.75 23.47
C PHE A 33 21.00 5.33 22.95
N ARG A 34 20.26 4.49 23.69
CA ARG A 34 19.73 3.26 23.08
C ARG A 34 18.70 3.74 22.06
N SER A 35 19.10 3.87 20.79
CA SER A 35 18.14 3.96 19.71
C SER A 35 17.31 2.69 19.80
N TRP A 36 16.02 2.83 20.12
CA TRP A 36 15.10 1.69 20.18
C TRP A 36 15.20 0.90 18.86
N PRO A 37 15.14 -0.44 18.90
CA PRO A 37 15.02 -1.22 17.67
C PRO A 37 13.83 -0.70 16.86
N VAL A 38 13.98 -0.57 15.54
CA VAL A 38 12.91 -0.05 14.66
C VAL A 38 11.61 -0.83 14.86
N TYR A 39 11.69 -2.15 15.04
CA TYR A 39 10.53 -3.01 15.35
C TYR A 39 9.73 -2.62 16.60
N LEU A 40 10.34 -1.88 17.54
CA LEU A 40 9.74 -1.47 18.81
C LEU A 40 9.41 0.03 18.85
N TYR A 41 9.45 0.72 17.70
CA TYR A 41 8.92 2.07 17.62
C TYR A 41 7.45 2.07 18.00
N VAL A 42 7.02 3.11 18.74
CA VAL A 42 5.64 3.30 19.18
C VAL A 42 4.62 3.12 18.03
N PRO A 43 4.79 3.74 16.84
CA PRO A 43 3.90 3.49 15.71
C PRO A 43 3.84 2.02 15.27
N ASN A 44 4.95 1.28 15.31
CA ASN A 44 4.97 -0.13 14.92
C ASN A 44 4.27 -1.02 15.94
N LEU A 45 4.36 -0.68 17.23
CA LEU A 45 3.59 -1.36 18.28
C LEU A 45 2.07 -1.15 18.10
N ILE A 46 1.65 0.06 17.72
CA ILE A 46 0.26 0.34 17.34
C ILE A 46 -0.13 -0.49 16.12
N GLY A 47 0.73 -0.56 15.10
CA GLY A 47 0.53 -1.41 13.92
C GLY A 47 0.31 -2.90 14.29
N TYR A 48 1.10 -3.47 15.20
CA TYR A 48 0.88 -4.85 15.65
C TYR A 48 -0.45 -5.00 16.41
N ALA A 49 -0.80 -4.04 17.25
CA ALA A 49 -2.09 -4.04 17.94
C ALA A 49 -3.27 -4.00 16.94
N ARG A 50 -3.15 -3.23 15.85
CA ARG A 50 -4.13 -3.20 14.75
C ARG A 50 -4.27 -4.55 14.06
N VAL A 51 -3.15 -5.22 13.76
CA VAL A 51 -3.19 -6.57 13.18
C VAL A 51 -3.96 -7.54 14.09
N LEU A 52 -3.67 -7.54 15.39
CA LEU A 52 -4.38 -8.40 16.34
C LEU A 52 -5.87 -8.03 16.47
N ALA A 53 -6.19 -6.73 16.49
CA ALA A 53 -7.57 -6.26 16.51
C ALA A 53 -8.35 -6.69 15.27
N ASN A 54 -7.75 -6.60 14.08
CA ASN A 54 -8.35 -7.09 12.84
C ASN A 54 -8.56 -8.61 12.86
N ILE A 55 -7.56 -9.38 13.29
CA ILE A 55 -7.72 -10.84 13.45
C ILE A 55 -8.90 -11.15 14.36
N TRP A 56 -8.98 -10.51 15.52
CA TRP A 56 -10.07 -10.71 16.46
C TRP A 56 -11.42 -10.29 15.88
N ALA A 57 -11.48 -9.15 15.18
CA ALA A 57 -12.68 -8.71 14.48
C ALA A 57 -13.17 -9.81 13.52
N PHE A 58 -12.32 -10.30 12.63
CA PHE A 58 -12.71 -11.33 11.67
C PHE A 58 -13.09 -12.67 12.31
N VAL A 59 -12.51 -13.04 13.47
CA VAL A 59 -12.96 -14.21 14.24
C VAL A 59 -14.41 -14.06 14.69
N VAL A 60 -14.81 -12.87 15.15
CA VAL A 60 -16.17 -12.62 15.65
C VAL A 60 -17.17 -12.19 14.56
N CYS A 61 -16.76 -12.04 13.30
CA CYS A 61 -17.56 -11.40 12.25
C CYS A 61 -18.96 -12.02 12.06
N PHE A 62 -19.07 -13.35 12.00
CA PHE A 62 -20.36 -14.02 11.83
C PHE A 62 -21.12 -14.26 13.13
N THR A 63 -20.46 -14.10 14.29
CA THR A 63 -21.09 -14.32 15.60
C THR A 63 -21.71 -13.04 16.15
N ASN A 64 -21.01 -11.91 16.02
CA ASN A 64 -21.46 -10.61 16.51
C ASN A 64 -21.04 -9.49 15.54
N LYS A 65 -21.96 -9.13 14.64
CA LYS A 65 -21.73 -8.09 13.62
C LYS A 65 -21.41 -6.71 14.22
N SER A 66 -22.06 -6.35 15.33
CA SER A 66 -21.85 -5.06 15.99
C SER A 66 -20.46 -4.97 16.62
N LEU A 67 -20.02 -6.04 17.29
CA LEU A 67 -18.67 -6.12 17.86
C LEU A 67 -17.61 -6.08 16.75
N PHE A 68 -17.83 -6.81 15.64
CA PHE A 68 -16.96 -6.72 14.47
C PHE A 68 -16.81 -5.28 13.99
N ALA A 69 -17.91 -4.57 13.77
CA ALA A 69 -17.87 -3.20 13.27
C ALA A 69 -17.13 -2.26 14.22
N VAL A 70 -17.32 -2.39 15.54
CA VAL A 70 -16.60 -1.59 16.53
C VAL A 70 -15.09 -1.89 16.47
N LEU A 71 -14.69 -3.16 16.50
CA LEU A 71 -13.28 -3.55 16.47
C LEU A 71 -12.59 -3.11 15.16
N TYR A 72 -13.27 -3.30 14.03
CA TYR A 72 -12.78 -2.91 12.72
C TYR A 72 -12.61 -1.39 12.62
N LEU A 73 -13.61 -0.61 13.06
CA LEU A 73 -13.54 0.85 13.05
C LEU A 73 -12.48 1.38 14.02
N VAL A 74 -12.29 0.76 15.18
CA VAL A 74 -11.21 1.12 16.11
C VAL A 74 -9.84 0.86 15.47
N SER A 75 -9.67 -0.30 14.83
CA SER A 75 -8.43 -0.63 14.09
C SER A 75 -8.14 0.37 12.97
N PHE A 76 -9.19 0.79 12.26
CA PHE A 76 -9.11 1.82 11.23
C PHE A 76 -8.78 3.21 11.79
N VAL A 77 -9.27 3.58 12.98
CA VAL A 77 -8.88 4.85 13.63
C VAL A 77 -7.44 4.81 14.12
N CYS A 78 -6.98 3.64 14.60
CA CYS A 78 -5.60 3.45 15.04
C CYS A 78 -4.57 3.66 13.91
N ASP A 79 -4.97 3.47 12.65
CA ASP A 79 -4.17 3.77 11.44
C ASP A 79 -3.67 5.21 11.41
N GLU A 80 -4.60 6.15 11.41
CA GLU A 80 -4.26 7.57 11.38
C GLU A 80 -3.46 7.99 12.63
N LEU A 81 -3.67 7.30 13.77
CA LEU A 81 -2.91 7.55 14.98
C LEU A 81 -1.46 7.09 14.88
N ASP A 82 -1.17 5.91 14.34
CA ASP A 82 0.21 5.43 14.21
C ASP A 82 1.05 6.37 13.31
N GLY A 83 0.46 6.85 12.21
CA GLY A 83 1.10 7.82 11.32
C GLY A 83 1.33 9.18 11.99
N ARG A 84 0.43 9.60 12.88
CA ARG A 84 0.61 10.81 13.69
C ARG A 84 1.72 10.65 14.72
N PHE A 85 1.73 9.55 15.46
CA PHE A 85 2.78 9.26 16.43
C PHE A 85 4.15 9.11 15.78
N ALA A 86 4.23 8.48 14.60
CA ALA A 86 5.48 8.39 13.83
C ALA A 86 6.06 9.77 13.51
N ARG A 87 5.22 10.73 13.12
CA ARG A 87 5.62 12.12 12.83
C ARG A 87 5.97 12.89 14.10
N MET A 88 5.17 12.76 15.16
CA MET A 88 5.37 13.48 16.42
C MET A 88 6.62 13.02 17.18
N LEU A 89 6.90 11.71 17.17
CA LEU A 89 8.03 11.11 17.88
C LEU A 89 9.29 11.03 17.00
N ASN A 90 9.23 11.50 15.76
CA ASN A 90 10.29 11.37 14.76
C ASN A 90 10.77 9.91 14.58
N GLN A 91 9.82 8.97 14.64
CA GLN A 91 10.01 7.51 14.53
C GLN A 91 9.48 6.98 13.19
N THR A 92 9.69 7.72 12.10
CA THR A 92 9.32 7.25 10.75
C THR A 92 10.30 6.19 10.27
N SER A 93 9.79 5.13 9.64
CA SER A 93 10.63 4.04 9.11
C SER A 93 9.98 3.41 7.88
N THR A 94 10.79 2.89 6.96
CA THR A 94 10.30 2.14 5.79
C THR A 94 9.53 0.89 6.21
N PHE A 95 10.01 0.20 7.27
CA PHE A 95 9.30 -0.95 7.82
C PHE A 95 7.90 -0.58 8.31
N GLY A 96 7.77 0.49 9.09
CA GLY A 96 6.47 0.96 9.58
C GLY A 96 5.52 1.33 8.44
N ALA A 97 6.01 2.04 7.43
CA ALA A 97 5.20 2.39 6.26
C ALA A 97 4.73 1.16 5.45
N VAL A 98 5.56 0.11 5.35
CA VAL A 98 5.16 -1.14 4.69
C VAL A 98 4.18 -1.92 5.56
N LEU A 99 4.42 -2.02 6.87
CA LEU A 99 3.53 -2.70 7.81
C LEU A 99 2.12 -2.09 7.80
N ASP A 100 2.05 -0.76 7.82
CA ASP A 100 0.83 0.03 7.75
C ASP A 100 0.04 -0.28 6.46
N MET A 101 0.68 -0.06 5.31
CA MET A 101 0.08 -0.32 4.00
C MET A 101 -0.39 -1.78 3.84
N VAL A 102 0.42 -2.76 4.25
CA VAL A 102 0.03 -4.18 4.14
C VAL A 102 -1.16 -4.47 5.05
N THR A 103 -1.18 -3.96 6.27
CA THR A 103 -2.28 -4.18 7.23
C THR A 103 -3.59 -3.62 6.69
N ASP A 104 -3.57 -2.40 6.12
CA ASP A 104 -4.72 -1.81 5.46
C ASP A 104 -5.26 -2.69 4.34
N ARG A 105 -4.39 -3.08 3.40
CA ARG A 105 -4.80 -3.86 2.23
C ARG A 105 -5.38 -5.21 2.63
N VAL A 106 -4.76 -5.89 3.60
CA VAL A 106 -5.25 -7.18 4.11
C VAL A 106 -6.60 -7.02 4.82
N SER A 107 -6.79 -5.93 5.57
CA SER A 107 -8.06 -5.64 6.26
C SER A 107 -9.20 -5.43 5.27
N THR A 108 -9.03 -4.51 4.32
CA THR A 108 -10.03 -4.24 3.26
C THR A 108 -10.30 -5.48 2.43
N ALA A 109 -9.25 -6.23 2.07
CA ALA A 109 -9.37 -7.46 1.31
C ALA A 109 -10.22 -8.51 2.03
N SER A 110 -9.95 -8.70 3.32
CA SER A 110 -10.70 -9.65 4.16
C SER A 110 -12.17 -9.26 4.26
N LEU A 111 -12.48 -7.97 4.42
CA LEU A 111 -13.85 -7.47 4.43
C LEU A 111 -14.56 -7.69 3.09
N LEU A 112 -13.91 -7.43 1.96
CA LEU A 112 -14.45 -7.68 0.62
C LEU A 112 -14.73 -9.18 0.38
N VAL A 113 -13.85 -10.06 0.86
CA VAL A 113 -14.09 -11.52 0.81
C VAL A 113 -15.32 -11.90 1.62
N VAL A 114 -15.47 -11.39 2.85
CA VAL A 114 -16.66 -11.62 3.67
C VAL A 114 -17.92 -11.10 2.99
N LEU A 115 -17.88 -9.91 2.39
CA LEU A 115 -18.99 -9.35 1.62
C LEU A 115 -19.35 -10.21 0.40
N SER A 116 -18.37 -10.77 -0.30
CA SER A 116 -18.59 -11.69 -1.42
C SER A 116 -19.32 -12.97 -0.98
N HIS A 117 -19.08 -13.42 0.26
CA HIS A 117 -19.75 -14.57 0.85
C HIS A 117 -21.20 -14.26 1.26
N ILE A 118 -21.42 -13.07 1.83
CA ILE A 118 -22.76 -12.60 2.24
C ILE A 118 -23.64 -12.35 1.02
N TYR A 119 -23.10 -11.66 0.00
CA TYR A 119 -23.82 -11.23 -1.19
C TYR A 119 -23.45 -12.08 -2.40
N LYS A 120 -23.83 -13.36 -2.36
CA LYS A 120 -23.47 -14.34 -3.40
C LYS A 120 -23.89 -13.92 -4.80
N GLY A 121 -25.01 -13.20 -4.95
CA GLY A 121 -25.46 -12.68 -6.26
C GLY A 121 -24.54 -11.62 -6.86
N SER A 122 -23.73 -10.95 -6.04
CA SER A 122 -22.82 -9.87 -6.44
C SER A 122 -21.35 -10.21 -6.15
N TYR A 123 -21.01 -11.50 -6.03
CA TYR A 123 -19.64 -11.92 -5.66
C TYR A 123 -18.57 -11.39 -6.64
N LEU A 124 -18.87 -11.34 -7.94
CA LEU A 124 -17.96 -10.81 -8.96
C LEU A 124 -17.64 -9.33 -8.75
N LEU A 125 -18.58 -8.54 -8.22
CA LEU A 125 -18.33 -7.14 -7.90
C LEU A 125 -17.27 -7.02 -6.81
N PHE A 126 -17.47 -7.72 -5.68
CA PHE A 126 -16.54 -7.68 -4.56
C PHE A 126 -15.17 -8.29 -4.90
N LEU A 127 -15.15 -9.38 -5.68
CA LEU A 127 -13.92 -9.97 -6.19
C LEU A 127 -13.19 -9.00 -7.14
N GLY A 128 -13.91 -8.32 -8.03
CA GLY A 128 -13.34 -7.31 -8.92
C GLY A 128 -12.75 -6.13 -8.16
N LEU A 129 -13.46 -5.62 -7.14
CA LEU A 129 -12.97 -4.56 -6.25
C LEU A 129 -11.69 -4.98 -5.52
N LEU A 130 -11.66 -6.22 -5.00
CA LEU A 130 -10.49 -6.79 -4.35
C LEU A 130 -9.28 -6.86 -5.30
N VAL A 131 -9.47 -7.44 -6.48
CA VAL A 131 -8.40 -7.58 -7.49
C VAL A 131 -7.89 -6.23 -7.93
N LEU A 132 -8.79 -5.27 -8.17
CA LEU A 132 -8.44 -3.91 -8.55
C LEU A 132 -7.61 -3.21 -7.46
N ASP A 133 -8.04 -3.31 -6.20
CA ASP A 133 -7.35 -2.65 -5.09
C ASP A 133 -5.93 -3.21 -4.90
N ILE A 134 -5.78 -4.54 -4.81
CA ILE A 134 -4.47 -5.18 -4.66
C ILE A 134 -3.56 -4.90 -5.86
N SER A 135 -4.06 -5.04 -7.10
CA SER A 135 -3.25 -4.85 -8.30
C SER A 135 -2.78 -3.41 -8.45
N SER A 136 -3.66 -2.44 -8.21
CA SER A 136 -3.33 -1.02 -8.31
C SER A 136 -2.29 -0.58 -7.27
N HIS A 137 -2.39 -1.06 -6.03
CA HIS A 137 -1.43 -0.75 -4.98
C HIS A 137 -0.09 -1.46 -5.19
N TRP A 138 -0.09 -2.72 -5.62
CA TRP A 138 1.15 -3.46 -5.89
C TRP A 138 1.94 -2.84 -7.04
N LEU A 139 1.28 -2.53 -8.16
CA LEU A 139 1.93 -1.88 -9.29
C LEU A 139 2.45 -0.49 -8.92
N GLN A 140 1.69 0.29 -8.16
CA GLN A 140 2.13 1.61 -7.70
C GLN A 140 3.35 1.55 -6.77
N MET A 141 3.38 0.58 -5.86
CA MET A 141 4.54 0.33 -4.99
C MET A 141 5.78 0.00 -5.82
N TYR A 142 5.64 -0.93 -6.77
CA TYR A 142 6.73 -1.38 -7.61
C TYR A 142 7.25 -0.27 -8.52
N SER A 143 6.36 0.48 -9.17
CA SER A 143 6.75 1.60 -10.05
C SER A 143 7.46 2.71 -9.28
N THR A 144 7.05 2.98 -8.03
CA THR A 144 7.71 3.94 -7.15
C THR A 144 9.12 3.47 -6.75
N PHE A 145 9.30 2.18 -6.51
CA PHE A 145 10.61 1.59 -6.23
C PHE A 145 11.56 1.66 -7.43
N LEU A 146 11.07 1.29 -8.62
CA LEU A 146 11.84 1.38 -9.88
C LEU A 146 12.24 2.83 -10.20
N SER A 147 11.37 3.78 -9.89
CA SER A 147 11.58 5.18 -10.22
C SER A 147 12.71 5.84 -9.45
N SER A 148 13.40 5.16 -8.50
CA SER A 148 14.55 5.55 -7.65
C SER A 148 15.24 6.90 -7.94
N LYS A 149 14.48 7.98 -7.92
CA LYS A 149 14.94 9.36 -7.88
C LYS A 149 14.81 9.79 -6.43
N THR A 150 15.95 9.78 -5.74
CA THR A 150 16.12 10.41 -4.45
C THR A 150 15.82 11.90 -4.58
N SER A 151 14.59 12.32 -4.21
CA SER A 151 14.13 13.71 -4.14
C SER A 151 13.99 14.38 -5.52
N HIS A 152 12.93 15.10 -5.89
CA HIS A 152 12.03 15.98 -5.15
C HIS A 152 10.65 15.92 -5.80
N LYS A 153 9.59 16.13 -5.00
CA LYS A 153 8.25 16.59 -5.41
C LYS A 153 8.15 17.10 -6.86
N ASP A 154 7.87 16.22 -7.81
CA ASP A 154 7.19 16.59 -9.04
C ASP A 154 6.61 15.35 -9.72
N MET A 155 5.39 15.01 -9.32
CA MET A 155 4.51 14.11 -10.09
C MET A 155 3.85 14.91 -11.23
N SER A 156 4.64 15.68 -11.97
CA SER A 156 4.15 16.71 -12.90
C SER A 156 4.10 16.27 -14.36
N ASP A 157 4.49 15.04 -14.72
CA ASP A 157 4.62 14.69 -16.14
C ASP A 157 3.81 13.50 -16.66
N SER A 158 2.71 13.14 -15.97
CA SER A 158 1.58 12.43 -16.58
C SER A 158 0.33 12.67 -15.74
N ARG A 159 -0.17 13.91 -15.78
CA ARG A 159 -1.17 14.40 -14.82
C ARG A 159 -2.60 14.15 -15.30
N SER A 160 -3.13 12.96 -15.06
CA SER A 160 -4.58 12.87 -14.90
C SER A 160 -4.97 13.81 -13.75
N TRP A 161 -5.83 14.79 -14.03
CA TRP A 161 -6.21 15.84 -13.08
C TRP A 161 -6.72 15.25 -11.76
N ILE A 162 -7.37 14.09 -11.83
CA ILE A 162 -7.92 13.37 -10.69
C ILE A 162 -6.84 12.81 -9.77
N LEU A 163 -5.77 12.18 -10.30
CA LEU A 163 -4.72 11.57 -9.49
C LEU A 163 -3.89 12.66 -8.79
N ARG A 164 -3.64 13.77 -9.49
CA ARG A 164 -2.99 14.94 -8.90
C ARG A 164 -3.82 15.50 -7.75
N THR A 165 -5.10 15.74 -7.97
CA THR A 165 -5.99 16.28 -6.94
C THR A 165 -6.11 15.31 -5.75
N TYR A 166 -6.18 14.01 -6.02
CA TYR A 166 -6.23 12.96 -5.02
C TYR A 166 -5.02 13.00 -4.08
N TYR A 167 -3.79 13.00 -4.61
CA TYR A 167 -2.59 13.00 -3.78
C TYR A 167 -2.22 14.38 -3.21
N GLN A 168 -2.62 15.47 -3.85
CA GLN A 168 -2.32 16.83 -3.40
C GLN A 168 -3.19 17.24 -2.20
N GLN A 169 -4.45 16.78 -2.15
CA GLN A 169 -5.42 17.15 -1.12
C GLN A 169 -5.63 16.01 -0.12
N ARG A 170 -4.91 16.05 1.02
CA ARG A 170 -4.99 15.01 2.07
C ARG A 170 -6.42 14.75 2.58
N ILE A 171 -7.22 15.79 2.73
CA ILE A 171 -8.61 15.68 3.20
C ILE A 171 -9.46 14.89 2.19
N PHE A 172 -9.26 15.16 0.90
CA PHE A 172 -10.00 14.48 -0.16
C PHE A 172 -9.58 13.01 -0.31
N MET A 173 -8.28 12.72 -0.21
CA MET A 173 -7.76 11.35 -0.14
C MET A 173 -8.38 10.59 1.04
N GLY A 174 -8.37 11.20 2.23
CA GLY A 174 -8.96 10.65 3.45
C GLY A 174 -10.46 10.38 3.29
N TYR A 175 -11.23 11.32 2.73
CA TYR A 175 -12.65 11.12 2.45
C TYR A 175 -12.90 9.91 1.55
N CYS A 176 -12.12 9.73 0.49
CA CYS A 176 -12.28 8.60 -0.43
C CYS A 176 -11.93 7.26 0.24
N ALA A 177 -10.87 7.22 1.05
CA ALA A 177 -10.45 6.03 1.78
C ALA A 177 -11.49 5.65 2.85
N VAL A 178 -11.86 6.61 3.70
CA VAL A 178 -12.90 6.43 4.73
C VAL A 178 -14.24 6.06 4.09
N GLY A 179 -14.61 6.71 2.99
CA GLY A 179 -15.85 6.43 2.26
C GLY A 179 -15.90 5.00 1.72
N ALA A 180 -14.79 4.46 1.21
CA ALA A 180 -14.72 3.06 0.80
C ALA A 180 -14.94 2.11 1.99
N GLU A 181 -14.19 2.30 3.08
CA GLU A 181 -14.28 1.44 4.27
C GLU A 181 -15.66 1.52 4.94
N VAL A 182 -16.19 2.72 5.13
CA VAL A 182 -17.53 2.93 5.73
C VAL A 182 -18.60 2.27 4.87
N LEU A 183 -18.53 2.39 3.54
CA LEU A 183 -19.49 1.72 2.68
C LEU A 183 -19.44 0.20 2.86
N TYR A 184 -18.25 -0.39 2.91
CA TYR A 184 -18.11 -1.84 3.09
C TYR A 184 -18.61 -2.32 4.47
N VAL A 185 -18.33 -1.57 5.53
CA VAL A 185 -18.84 -1.87 6.88
C VAL A 185 -20.37 -1.71 6.94
N VAL A 186 -20.92 -0.66 6.32
CA VAL A 186 -22.38 -0.46 6.22
C VAL A 186 -23.03 -1.65 5.52
N LEU A 187 -22.50 -2.05 4.34
CA LEU A 187 -23.01 -3.22 3.62
C LEU A 187 -22.93 -4.50 4.46
N PHE A 188 -21.87 -4.68 5.23
CA PHE A 188 -21.74 -5.83 6.12
C PHE A 188 -22.81 -5.87 7.24
N LEU A 189 -23.15 -4.69 7.78
CA LEU A 189 -24.13 -4.52 8.84
C LEU A 189 -25.58 -4.59 8.36
N LEU A 190 -25.85 -4.38 7.06
CA LEU A 190 -27.21 -4.46 6.54
C LEU A 190 -27.85 -5.84 6.79
N PRO A 191 -29.18 -5.90 6.97
CA PRO A 191 -29.90 -7.16 6.98
C PRO A 191 -29.68 -7.91 5.67
N ASN A 192 -29.18 -9.13 5.78
CA ASN A 192 -28.72 -9.94 4.64
C ASN A 192 -29.54 -11.23 4.45
N SER A 193 -30.81 -11.21 4.86
CA SER A 193 -31.72 -12.37 4.85
C SER A 193 -31.91 -13.01 3.47
N THR A 194 -31.73 -12.24 2.39
CA THR A 194 -31.94 -12.69 1.01
C THR A 194 -30.64 -13.01 0.25
N GLY A 195 -29.47 -12.65 0.82
CA GLY A 195 -28.17 -12.78 0.13
C GLY A 195 -28.02 -11.94 -1.15
N ASN A 196 -28.97 -11.06 -1.44
CA ASN A 196 -28.97 -10.18 -2.60
C ASN A 196 -28.65 -8.74 -2.16
N LEU A 197 -27.63 -8.14 -2.77
CA LEU A 197 -27.17 -6.78 -2.46
C LEU A 197 -28.24 -5.73 -2.73
N VAL A 198 -28.93 -5.82 -3.88
CA VAL A 198 -29.92 -4.83 -4.30
C VAL A 198 -31.10 -4.83 -3.34
N GLU A 199 -31.54 -6.02 -2.94
CA GLU A 199 -32.65 -6.16 -2.00
C GLU A 199 -32.27 -5.66 -0.59
N ALA A 200 -31.07 -5.98 -0.11
CA ALA A 200 -30.59 -5.48 1.18
C ALA A 200 -30.53 -3.94 1.23
N VAL A 201 -30.06 -3.31 0.14
CA VAL A 201 -30.03 -1.84 0.03
C VAL A 201 -31.44 -1.27 -0.08
N ARG A 202 -32.33 -1.92 -0.84
CA ARG A 202 -33.73 -1.51 -0.99
C ARG A 202 -34.47 -1.55 0.35
N LEU A 203 -34.34 -2.63 1.12
CA LEU A 203 -34.95 -2.75 2.44
C LEU A 203 -34.42 -1.67 3.38
N ALA A 204 -33.11 -1.42 3.38
CA ALA A 204 -32.51 -0.37 4.19
C ALA A 204 -33.01 1.04 3.81
N PHE A 205 -33.31 1.27 2.53
CA PHE A 205 -33.93 2.50 2.03
C PHE A 205 -35.40 2.62 2.48
N GLU A 206 -36.19 1.57 2.33
CA GLU A 206 -37.61 1.55 2.71
C GLU A 206 -37.79 1.76 4.23
N GLU A 207 -36.93 1.14 5.04
CA GLU A 207 -36.91 1.32 6.50
C GLU A 207 -36.32 2.67 6.95
N LYS A 208 -35.77 3.47 6.02
CA LYS A 208 -35.04 4.72 6.32
C LYS A 208 -33.96 4.51 7.38
N SER A 209 -33.27 3.38 7.30
CA SER A 209 -32.24 3.00 8.28
C SER A 209 -31.12 4.05 8.32
N VAL A 210 -30.64 4.35 9.52
CA VAL A 210 -29.48 5.25 9.72
C VAL A 210 -28.26 4.75 8.93
N LEU A 211 -28.10 3.43 8.80
CA LEU A 211 -27.03 2.81 8.02
C LEU A 211 -27.12 3.16 6.54
N PHE A 212 -28.32 3.26 5.98
CA PHE A 212 -28.52 3.63 4.58
C PHE A 212 -27.98 5.04 4.30
N PHE A 213 -28.24 6.00 5.21
CA PHE A 213 -27.74 7.36 5.06
C PHE A 213 -26.22 7.45 5.16
N PHE A 214 -25.59 6.71 6.07
CA PHE A 214 -24.13 6.60 6.12
C PHE A 214 -23.56 6.00 4.82
N GLY A 215 -24.19 4.94 4.31
CA GLY A 215 -23.83 4.35 3.01
C GLY A 215 -23.95 5.34 1.86
N LEU A 216 -25.02 6.15 1.83
CA LEU A 216 -25.25 7.15 0.79
C LEU A 216 -24.17 8.25 0.78
N ILE A 217 -23.75 8.72 1.94
CA ILE A 217 -22.67 9.73 2.06
C ILE A 217 -21.30 9.13 1.70
N ALA A 218 -21.09 7.85 2.00
CA ALA A 218 -19.84 7.14 1.75
C ALA A 218 -19.69 6.68 0.29
N ALA A 219 -20.80 6.42 -0.42
CA ALA A 219 -20.82 5.87 -1.77
C ALA A 219 -20.06 6.70 -2.81
N PRO A 220 -20.17 8.05 -2.87
CA PRO A 220 -19.37 8.86 -3.78
C PRO A 220 -17.87 8.72 -3.53
N GLY A 221 -17.46 8.72 -2.25
CA GLY A 221 -16.06 8.51 -1.86
C GLY A 221 -15.52 7.16 -2.32
N CYS A 222 -16.31 6.09 -2.13
CA CYS A 222 -15.96 4.76 -2.63
C CYS A 222 -15.83 4.72 -4.15
N ALA A 223 -16.80 5.27 -4.89
CA ALA A 223 -16.78 5.28 -6.36
C ALA A 223 -15.56 6.03 -6.91
N ILE A 224 -15.25 7.20 -6.34
CA ILE A 224 -14.04 7.96 -6.68
C ILE A 224 -12.79 7.16 -6.35
N LYS A 225 -12.74 6.47 -5.19
CA LYS A 225 -11.61 5.61 -4.82
C LYS A 225 -11.36 4.51 -5.85
N GLN A 226 -12.41 3.84 -6.33
CA GLN A 226 -12.27 2.80 -7.36
C GLN A 226 -11.78 3.36 -8.70
N TRP A 227 -12.29 4.53 -9.09
CA TRP A 227 -11.79 5.24 -10.26
C TRP A 227 -10.31 5.61 -10.13
N VAL A 228 -9.89 6.11 -8.96
CA VAL A 228 -8.49 6.41 -8.67
C VAL A 228 -7.63 5.15 -8.74
N ASN A 229 -8.09 4.01 -8.20
CA ASN A 229 -7.36 2.74 -8.28
C ASN A 229 -7.13 2.31 -9.74
N LEU A 230 -8.13 2.48 -10.63
CA LEU A 230 -7.97 2.20 -12.07
C LEU A 230 -6.93 3.11 -12.72
N VAL A 231 -7.02 4.42 -12.47
CA VAL A 231 -6.08 5.42 -13.01
C VAL A 231 -4.67 5.16 -12.50
N GLN A 232 -4.53 4.90 -11.20
CA GLN A 232 -3.27 4.58 -10.54
C GLN A 232 -2.62 3.35 -11.16
N MET A 233 -3.39 2.28 -11.40
CA MET A 233 -2.89 1.07 -12.03
C MET A 233 -2.32 1.35 -13.42
N LYS A 234 -3.05 2.09 -14.26
CA LYS A 234 -2.58 2.48 -15.60
C LYS A 234 -1.30 3.32 -15.51
N THR A 235 -1.29 4.36 -14.67
CA THR A 235 -0.13 5.24 -14.52
C THR A 235 1.10 4.47 -14.03
N ALA A 236 0.94 3.53 -13.10
CA ALA A 236 2.04 2.69 -12.63
C ALA A 236 2.60 1.77 -13.72
N ALA A 237 1.74 1.22 -14.58
CA ALA A 237 2.16 0.44 -15.75
C ALA A 237 2.96 1.31 -16.74
N ASP A 238 2.46 2.51 -17.05
CA ASP A 238 3.14 3.45 -17.95
C ASP A 238 4.55 3.82 -17.42
N ILE A 239 4.69 4.05 -16.11
CA ILE A 239 6.00 4.31 -15.46
C ILE A 239 6.95 3.13 -15.64
N THR A 240 6.46 1.90 -15.49
CA THR A 240 7.28 0.69 -15.62
C THR A 240 7.77 0.52 -17.05
N VAL A 241 6.90 0.74 -18.04
CA VAL A 241 7.28 0.71 -19.47
C VAL A 241 8.31 1.81 -19.79
N LEU A 242 8.13 3.02 -19.26
CA LEU A 242 9.10 4.10 -19.43
C LEU A 242 10.46 3.78 -18.82
N TYR A 243 10.48 3.09 -17.68
CA TYR A 243 11.71 2.62 -17.05
C TYR A 243 12.48 1.65 -17.96
N ASP A 244 11.77 0.68 -18.57
CA ASP A 244 12.39 -0.30 -19.46
C ASP A 244 12.97 0.37 -20.72
N ILE A 245 12.22 1.29 -21.35
CA ILE A 245 12.70 2.07 -22.50
C ILE A 245 13.98 2.85 -22.13
N GLN A 246 14.04 3.44 -20.94
CA GLN A 246 15.23 4.19 -20.48
C GLN A 246 16.43 3.27 -20.19
N GLN A 247 16.19 2.05 -19.74
CA GLN A 247 17.26 1.07 -19.52
C GLN A 247 17.84 0.59 -20.84
N ASP A 248 17.00 0.33 -21.83
CA ASP A 248 17.47 -0.11 -23.15
C ASP A 248 18.25 0.99 -23.88
N ALA A 249 17.76 2.24 -23.84
CA ALA A 249 18.50 3.38 -24.39
C ALA A 249 19.89 3.58 -23.73
N LYS A 250 20.05 3.24 -22.45
CA LYS A 250 21.35 3.32 -21.75
C LYS A 250 22.31 2.21 -22.19
N LYS A 251 21.81 1.03 -22.53
CA LYS A 251 22.62 -0.07 -23.05
C LYS A 251 23.15 0.28 -24.43
N ASP A 252 22.29 0.81 -25.30
CA ASP A 252 22.65 1.24 -26.66
C ASP A 252 23.72 2.36 -26.66
N LEU A 253 23.73 3.23 -25.64
CA LEU A 253 24.76 4.26 -25.47
C LEU A 253 26.10 3.74 -24.90
N SER A 254 26.12 2.50 -24.40
CA SER A 254 27.30 1.89 -23.77
C SER A 254 28.02 0.87 -24.66
N GLU A 255 27.44 0.53 -25.81
CA GLU A 255 28.03 -0.29 -26.88
C GLU A 255 28.67 0.59 -27.97
#